data_AF-A0A9R0TCA0-F1
#
_entry.id   AF-A0A9R0TCA0-F1
#
_cell.length_a   1.000
_cell.length_b   1.000
_cell.length_c   1.000
_cell.angle_alpha   90.00
_cell.angle_beta   90.00
_cell.angle_gamma   90.00
#
_symmetry.space_group_name_H-M   'P 1'
#
loop_
_entity.id
_entity.type
_entity.pdbx_description
1 polymer ?
#
loop_
_entity_poly.entity_id
_entity_poly.type
_entity_poly.pdbx_seq_one_letter_code
_entity_poly.pdbx_strand_id
1 'polypeptide(L)'
;MRRPSPLNLAMVRGGSRRSNTVKTASGTSTSSAENSALEPGADKSDTYSTNMTQAMGAVLTYRHELGMNYNFICPDLIVGSCLQSPSDVDKLREIGVKTVFCLQQDPDLEYFGVDIGAIQDYCLECKDIEHCREEVRDFDAFDLRLRLPAVISKLYKLASHNGGVTYIHCTAGLGRAPAVALAYMFWILGYNLNEGHQLLQVVLGG
;
A
#
# COMPACT_ATOMS: atom_id res chain seq x y z
N MET A 1 -31.93 -12.31 6.74
CA MET A 1 -31.14 -11.07 6.62
C MET A 1 -31.13 -10.66 5.15
N ARG A 2 -31.60 -9.44 4.84
CA ARG A 2 -31.83 -8.94 3.49
C ARG A 2 -30.51 -8.52 2.85
N ARG A 3 -30.24 -8.98 1.62
CA ARG A 3 -29.11 -8.52 0.79
C ARG A 3 -29.35 -7.06 0.35
N PRO A 4 -28.35 -6.16 0.39
CA PRO A 4 -28.47 -4.87 -0.27
C PRO A 4 -28.36 -5.03 -1.79
N SER A 5 -29.22 -4.31 -2.52
CA SER A 5 -29.24 -4.22 -3.99
C SER A 5 -28.11 -3.32 -4.50
N PRO A 6 -27.48 -3.61 -5.64
CA PRO A 6 -26.50 -2.72 -6.27
C PRO A 6 -27.20 -1.46 -6.81
N LEU A 7 -26.68 -0.29 -6.45
CA LEU A 7 -27.10 1.00 -6.97
C LEU A 7 -26.68 1.13 -8.45
N ASN A 8 -27.66 1.47 -9.30
CA ASN A 8 -27.46 1.82 -10.70
C ASN A 8 -26.60 3.10 -10.83
N LEU A 9 -25.40 2.99 -11.40
CA LEU A 9 -24.64 4.15 -11.84
C LEU A 9 -25.03 4.50 -13.28
N ALA A 10 -25.94 5.48 -13.42
CA ALA A 10 -26.31 6.04 -14.71
C ALA A 10 -25.16 6.87 -15.29
N MET A 11 -24.78 6.53 -16.54
CA MET A 11 -23.92 7.33 -17.40
C MET A 11 -24.43 8.77 -17.52
N VAL A 12 -23.57 9.74 -17.19
CA VAL A 12 -23.73 11.13 -17.65
C VAL A 12 -22.78 11.34 -18.83
N ARG A 13 -23.38 11.49 -20.02
CA ARG A 13 -22.72 11.99 -21.24
C ARG A 13 -22.81 13.51 -21.27
N GLY A 14 -21.68 14.15 -21.58
CA GLY A 14 -21.57 15.55 -22.00
C GLY A 14 -20.17 16.05 -21.66
N GLY A 15 -19.35 16.62 -22.53
CA GLY A 15 -19.54 17.12 -23.87
C GLY A 15 -18.56 18.28 -24.06
N SER A 16 -17.86 18.28 -25.20
CA SER A 16 -17.17 19.40 -25.84
C SER A 16 -15.70 19.70 -25.50
N ARG A 17 -14.94 19.69 -26.61
CA ARG A 17 -13.54 20.03 -26.84
C ARG A 17 -13.25 21.50 -26.58
N ARG A 18 -12.01 21.81 -26.14
CA ARG A 18 -11.25 22.94 -26.69
C ARG A 18 -9.74 22.72 -26.51
N SER A 19 -9.08 22.59 -27.66
CA SER A 19 -7.63 22.66 -27.86
C SER A 19 -7.17 24.11 -27.74
N ASN A 20 -5.98 24.33 -27.17
CA ASN A 20 -5.16 25.51 -27.47
C ASN A 20 -3.66 25.17 -27.36
N THR A 21 -2.98 25.36 -28.48
CA THR A 21 -1.54 25.24 -28.69
C THR A 21 -0.90 26.63 -28.63
N VAL A 22 0.15 26.86 -27.82
CA VAL A 22 1.11 27.96 -28.07
C VAL A 22 2.54 27.58 -27.65
N LYS A 23 3.36 27.38 -28.69
CA LYS A 23 4.78 27.75 -28.93
C LYS A 23 5.77 28.02 -27.77
N THR A 24 6.76 27.14 -27.71
CA THR A 24 8.23 27.37 -27.78
C THR A 24 8.80 28.78 -27.55
N ALA A 25 9.72 28.87 -26.60
CA ALA A 25 10.90 29.74 -26.67
C ALA A 25 12.14 28.95 -26.22
N SER A 26 13.17 28.99 -27.06
CA SER A 26 14.48 28.37 -26.88
C SER A 26 15.42 29.34 -26.16
N GLY A 27 16.24 28.85 -25.23
CA GLY A 27 17.28 29.60 -24.52
C GLY A 27 18.42 28.67 -24.12
N THR A 28 19.59 28.93 -24.68
CA THR A 28 20.77 28.07 -24.80
C THR A 28 21.63 27.98 -23.53
N SER A 29 21.97 26.74 -23.17
CA SER A 29 23.14 26.17 -22.47
C SER A 29 23.94 26.97 -21.42
N THR A 30 24.08 26.36 -20.24
CA THR A 30 25.36 26.25 -19.54
C THR A 30 25.51 24.83 -18.98
N SER A 31 26.51 24.13 -19.51
CA SER A 31 27.01 22.85 -19.02
C SER A 31 27.73 23.03 -17.68
N SER A 32 27.33 22.29 -16.67
CA SER A 32 28.18 22.03 -15.50
C SER A 32 27.78 20.69 -14.88
N ALA A 33 28.65 19.72 -15.12
CA ALA A 33 28.95 18.53 -14.33
C ALA A 33 27.79 17.90 -13.54
N GLU A 34 27.38 16.73 -14.03
CA GLU A 34 26.68 15.70 -13.28
C GLU A 34 27.39 15.46 -11.95
N ASN A 35 26.76 15.93 -10.87
CA ASN A 35 27.04 15.47 -9.53
C ASN A 35 25.82 14.64 -9.13
N SER A 36 25.74 13.41 -9.62
CA SER A 36 24.83 12.40 -9.09
C SER A 36 25.34 12.00 -7.71
N ALA A 37 25.10 12.88 -6.73
CA ALA A 37 25.04 12.48 -5.34
C ALA A 37 23.85 11.54 -5.24
N LEU A 38 24.11 10.23 -5.30
CA LEU A 38 23.14 9.21 -4.96
C LEU A 38 22.73 9.46 -3.50
N GLU A 39 21.49 9.89 -3.31
CA GLU A 39 20.89 9.99 -1.98
C GLU A 39 21.00 8.61 -1.31
N PRO A 40 21.47 8.50 -0.06
CA PRO A 40 21.82 7.23 0.57
C PRO A 40 20.64 6.23 0.72
N GLY A 41 19.41 6.64 0.39
CA GLY A 41 18.23 5.76 0.31
C GLY A 41 17.95 5.16 -1.07
N ALA A 42 18.38 5.78 -2.17
CA ALA A 42 18.08 5.33 -3.53
C ALA A 42 18.72 3.96 -3.83
N ASP A 43 19.95 3.74 -3.38
CA ASP A 43 20.67 2.47 -3.57
C ASP A 43 19.95 1.27 -2.90
N LYS A 44 19.33 1.52 -1.72
CA LYS A 44 18.53 0.50 -1.01
C LYS A 44 17.23 0.20 -1.74
N SER A 45 16.53 1.24 -2.20
CA SER A 45 15.29 1.12 -2.99
C SER A 45 15.51 0.32 -4.29
N ASP A 46 16.61 0.59 -5.00
CA ASP A 46 16.96 -0.09 -6.24
C ASP A 46 17.31 -1.57 -6.02
N THR A 47 18.09 -1.85 -4.97
CA THR A 47 18.42 -3.23 -4.57
C THR A 47 17.14 -4.00 -4.21
N TYR A 48 16.26 -3.41 -3.41
CA TYR A 48 14.99 -4.04 -3.01
C TYR A 48 14.06 -4.27 -4.22
N SER A 49 13.94 -3.29 -5.12
CA SER A 49 13.14 -3.39 -6.35
C SER A 49 13.64 -4.49 -7.28
N THR A 50 14.97 -4.63 -7.40
CA THR A 50 15.60 -5.69 -8.18
C THR A 50 15.28 -7.07 -7.61
N ASN A 51 15.44 -7.25 -6.29
CA ASN A 51 15.12 -8.51 -5.62
C ASN A 51 13.63 -8.86 -5.75
N MET A 52 12.76 -7.87 -5.63
CA MET A 52 11.31 -8.06 -5.83
C MET A 52 10.98 -8.50 -7.24
N THR A 53 11.56 -7.84 -8.25
CA THR A 53 11.35 -8.19 -9.66
C THR A 53 11.79 -9.63 -9.93
N GLN A 54 12.93 -10.05 -9.38
CA GLN A 54 13.42 -11.42 -9.50
C GLN A 54 12.51 -12.44 -8.80
N ALA A 55 12.05 -12.15 -7.58
CA ALA A 55 11.22 -13.06 -6.79
C ALA A 55 9.80 -13.20 -7.35
N MET A 56 9.22 -12.11 -7.87
CA MET A 56 7.83 -12.05 -8.32
C MET A 56 7.68 -12.32 -9.83
N GLY A 57 8.77 -12.25 -10.61
CA GLY A 57 8.73 -12.48 -12.05
C GLY A 57 8.02 -11.38 -12.86
N ALA A 58 7.85 -10.20 -12.27
CA ALA A 58 7.22 -9.02 -12.88
C ALA A 58 8.03 -7.77 -12.56
N VAL A 59 8.03 -6.77 -13.45
CA VAL A 59 8.73 -5.50 -13.20
C VAL A 59 7.97 -4.73 -12.13
N LEU A 60 8.54 -4.69 -10.93
CA LEU A 60 7.96 -4.02 -9.77
C LEU A 60 9.00 -3.08 -9.19
N THR A 61 8.63 -1.83 -8.96
CA THR A 61 9.52 -0.79 -8.47
C THR A 61 8.99 -0.21 -7.18
N TYR A 62 9.86 -0.19 -6.16
CA TYR A 62 9.60 0.46 -4.89
C TYR A 62 10.65 1.55 -4.66
N ARG A 63 10.17 2.76 -4.37
CA ARG A 63 11.01 3.94 -4.10
C ARG A 63 10.68 4.45 -2.72
N HIS A 64 11.45 4.00 -1.72
CA HIS A 64 11.24 4.37 -0.33
C HIS A 64 11.34 5.88 -0.11
N GLU A 65 12.26 6.54 -0.81
CA GLU A 65 12.49 7.99 -0.72
C GLU A 65 11.30 8.85 -1.20
N LEU A 66 10.31 8.27 -1.90
CA LEU A 66 9.10 8.98 -2.32
C LEU A 66 8.01 9.00 -1.23
N GLY A 67 8.26 8.37 -0.08
CA GLY A 67 7.34 8.32 1.04
C GLY A 67 6.31 7.18 0.95
N MET A 68 5.42 7.17 1.94
CA MET A 68 4.29 6.22 1.99
C MET A 68 3.35 6.43 0.79
N ASN A 69 3.07 5.36 0.07
CA ASN A 69 2.10 5.32 -1.04
C ASN A 69 1.06 4.21 -0.81
N TYR A 70 -0.13 4.40 -1.36
CA TYR A 70 -1.25 3.48 -1.17
C TYR A 70 -2.37 3.70 -2.17
N ASN A 71 -3.25 2.70 -2.26
CA ASN A 71 -4.45 2.74 -3.07
C ASN A 71 -5.63 2.12 -2.33
N PHE A 72 -6.81 2.71 -2.51
CA PHE A 72 -8.08 2.10 -2.10
C PHE A 72 -8.41 0.93 -3.04
N ILE A 73 -8.56 -0.26 -2.47
CA ILE A 73 -9.04 -1.47 -3.17
C ILE A 73 -10.56 -1.53 -3.12
N CYS A 74 -11.10 -1.23 -1.93
CA CYS A 74 -12.52 -1.06 -1.63
C CYS A 74 -12.68 0.22 -0.80
N PRO A 75 -13.92 0.75 -0.62
CA PRO A 75 -14.13 1.97 0.16
C PRO A 75 -13.55 1.95 1.58
N ASP A 76 -13.43 0.77 2.19
CA ASP A 76 -12.96 0.52 3.56
C ASP A 76 -11.64 -0.29 3.62
N LEU A 77 -10.99 -0.52 2.48
CA LEU A 77 -9.78 -1.34 2.39
C LEU A 77 -8.71 -0.68 1.53
N ILE A 78 -7.57 -0.36 2.15
CA ILE A 78 -6.39 0.20 1.51
C ILE A 78 -5.26 -0.83 1.53
N VAL A 79 -4.51 -0.89 0.43
CA VAL A 79 -3.21 -1.56 0.37
C VAL A 79 -2.14 -0.52 0.08
N GLY A 80 -1.03 -0.58 0.79
CA GLY A 80 0.07 0.38 0.60
C GLY A 80 1.43 -0.09 1.08
N SER A 81 2.40 0.81 0.94
CA SER A 81 3.76 0.66 1.45
C SER A 81 3.84 0.90 2.95
N CYS A 82 5.02 0.69 3.54
CA CYS A 82 5.23 0.98 4.95
C CYS A 82 5.03 2.47 5.28
N LEU A 83 4.56 2.71 6.50
CA LEU A 83 4.74 4.00 7.17
C LEU A 83 6.24 4.19 7.42
N GLN A 84 6.70 5.44 7.34
CA GLN A 84 8.12 5.78 7.52
C GLN A 84 8.34 6.60 8.78
N SER A 85 7.30 7.30 9.25
CA SER A 85 7.37 8.15 10.44
C SER A 85 6.01 8.23 11.16
N PRO A 86 5.97 8.71 12.42
CA PRO A 86 4.71 9.00 13.10
C PRO A 86 3.77 9.93 12.33
N SER A 87 4.30 10.88 11.54
CA SER A 87 3.47 11.79 10.73
C SER A 87 2.65 11.09 9.65
N ASP A 88 3.03 9.88 9.25
CA ASP A 88 2.23 9.09 8.30
C ASP A 88 0.95 8.56 8.93
N VAL A 89 0.92 8.38 10.26
CA VAL A 89 -0.28 8.00 11.01
C VAL A 89 -1.34 9.08 10.86
N ASP A 90 -0.98 10.36 10.95
CA ASP A 90 -1.93 11.47 10.77
C ASP A 90 -2.55 11.47 9.36
N LYS A 91 -1.72 11.25 8.33
CA LYS A 91 -2.20 11.13 6.94
C LYS A 91 -3.22 10.01 6.79
N LEU A 92 -3.01 8.86 7.46
CA LEU A 92 -3.95 7.75 7.46
C LEU A 92 -5.23 8.08 8.24
N ARG A 93 -5.12 8.78 9.38
CA ARG A 93 -6.28 9.22 10.17
C ARG A 93 -7.16 10.20 9.38
N GLU A 94 -6.56 11.13 8.63
CA GLU A 94 -7.26 12.10 7.79
C GLU A 94 -8.17 11.44 6.75
N ILE A 95 -7.78 10.28 6.23
CA ILE A 95 -8.57 9.50 5.27
C ILE A 95 -9.45 8.43 5.93
N GLY A 96 -9.59 8.48 7.25
CA GLY A 96 -10.52 7.63 8.01
C GLY A 96 -10.00 6.23 8.34
N VAL A 97 -8.69 6.00 8.26
CA VAL A 97 -8.09 4.74 8.72
C VAL A 97 -8.21 4.62 10.23
N LYS A 98 -8.71 3.46 10.66
CA LYS A 98 -8.80 3.09 12.08
C LYS A 98 -7.96 1.87 12.44
N THR A 99 -7.51 1.11 11.44
CA THR A 99 -6.66 -0.07 11.63
C THR A 99 -5.46 0.01 10.70
N VAL A 100 -4.25 0.09 11.24
CA VAL A 100 -2.99 -0.08 10.52
C VAL A 100 -2.51 -1.51 10.76
N PHE A 101 -2.46 -2.29 9.68
CA PHE A 101 -2.16 -3.73 9.73
C PHE A 101 -0.82 -4.01 9.03
N CYS A 102 0.23 -4.13 9.82
CA CYS A 102 1.62 -4.25 9.41
C CYS A 102 2.04 -5.72 9.29
N LEU A 103 2.53 -6.11 8.11
CA LEU A 103 3.02 -7.47 7.84
C LEU A 103 4.54 -7.61 7.93
N GLN A 104 5.25 -6.52 8.26
CA GLN A 104 6.71 -6.46 8.23
C GLN A 104 7.35 -7.15 9.44
N GLN A 105 8.46 -7.83 9.19
CA GLN A 105 9.36 -8.33 10.21
C GLN A 105 10.40 -7.26 10.57
N ASP A 106 11.07 -7.41 11.71
CA ASP A 106 12.10 -6.46 12.14
C ASP A 106 13.22 -6.25 11.09
N PRO A 107 13.73 -7.27 10.37
CA PRO A 107 14.71 -7.07 9.31
C PRO A 107 14.23 -6.16 8.16
N ASP A 108 12.92 -6.16 7.87
CA ASP A 108 12.35 -5.28 6.84
C ASP A 108 12.45 -3.81 7.27
N LEU A 109 12.17 -3.56 8.54
CA LEU A 109 12.14 -2.24 9.15
C LEU A 109 13.57 -1.71 9.34
N GLU A 110 14.46 -2.55 9.84
CA GLU A 110 15.89 -2.24 10.00
C GLU A 110 16.55 -1.88 8.67
N TYR A 111 16.21 -2.60 7.58
CA TYR A 111 16.77 -2.34 6.26
C TYR A 111 16.52 -0.90 5.81
N PHE A 112 15.32 -0.36 6.04
CA PHE A 112 14.94 1.01 5.69
C PHE A 112 15.10 2.02 6.84
N GLY A 113 15.51 1.59 8.03
CA GLY A 113 15.66 2.48 9.19
C GLY A 113 14.34 3.01 9.73
N VAL A 114 13.26 2.23 9.63
CA VAL A 114 11.94 2.61 10.14
C VAL A 114 11.85 2.33 11.64
N ASP A 115 11.58 3.38 12.43
CA ASP A 115 11.31 3.24 13.86
C ASP A 115 9.84 2.84 14.09
N ILE A 116 9.60 1.54 14.11
CA ILE A 116 8.25 0.99 14.34
C ILE A 116 7.73 1.28 15.75
N GLY A 117 8.63 1.43 16.74
CA GLY A 117 8.25 1.74 18.12
C GLY A 117 7.61 3.12 18.19
N ALA A 118 8.26 4.13 17.60
CA ALA A 118 7.72 5.49 17.53
C ALA A 118 6.35 5.56 16.82
N ILE A 119 6.15 4.76 15.75
CA ILE A 119 4.87 4.69 15.04
C ILE A 119 3.78 4.05 15.93
N GLN A 120 4.11 2.96 16.62
CA GLN A 120 3.17 2.29 17.53
C GLN A 120 2.76 3.17 18.70
N ASP A 121 3.74 3.83 19.33
CA ASP A 121 3.50 4.77 20.44
C ASP A 121 2.60 5.92 19.99
N TYR A 122 2.84 6.47 18.80
CA TYR A 122 2.00 7.55 18.27
C TYR A 122 0.57 7.11 17.96
N CYS A 123 0.35 5.90 17.42
CA CYS A 123 -0.99 5.32 17.27
C CYS A 123 -1.71 5.19 18.62
N LEU A 124 -1.00 4.75 19.67
CA LEU A 124 -1.56 4.63 21.03
C LEU A 124 -1.98 6.00 21.60
N GLU A 125 -1.22 7.06 21.31
CA GLU A 125 -1.57 8.43 21.70
C GLU A 125 -2.84 8.95 21.01
N CYS A 126 -3.05 8.60 19.75
CA CYS A 126 -4.18 9.06 18.93
C CYS A 126 -5.54 8.49 19.38
N LYS A 127 -5.57 7.26 19.93
CA LYS A 127 -6.75 6.53 20.46
C LYS A 127 -7.86 6.18 19.47
N ASP A 128 -7.87 6.75 18.27
CA ASP A 128 -8.86 6.51 17.21
C ASP A 128 -8.33 5.63 16.06
N ILE A 129 -7.05 5.24 16.13
CA ILE A 129 -6.37 4.35 15.20
C ILE A 129 -5.57 3.29 15.97
N GLU A 130 -5.67 2.03 15.54
CA GLU A 130 -4.95 0.91 16.17
C GLU A 130 -3.91 0.35 15.21
N HIS A 131 -2.67 0.19 15.69
CA HIS A 131 -1.61 -0.47 14.94
C HIS A 131 -1.45 -1.93 15.40
N CYS A 132 -1.47 -2.87 14.45
CA CYS A 132 -1.25 -4.28 14.71
C CYS A 132 -0.17 -4.84 13.79
N ARG A 133 0.74 -5.65 14.35
CA ARG A 133 1.73 -6.41 13.60
C ARG A 133 1.32 -7.87 13.50
N GLU A 134 1.30 -8.39 12.29
CA GLU A 134 1.14 -9.83 11.99
C GLU A 134 2.18 -10.23 10.96
N GLU A 135 3.35 -10.63 11.46
CA GLU A 135 4.54 -10.84 10.64
C GLU A 135 4.38 -11.96 9.60
N VAL A 136 4.85 -11.66 8.39
CA VAL A 136 4.98 -12.60 7.27
C VAL A 136 6.31 -12.32 6.59
N ARG A 137 7.10 -13.36 6.33
CA ARG A 137 8.43 -13.23 5.73
C ARG A 137 8.37 -12.69 4.30
N ASP A 138 9.24 -11.73 3.98
CA ASP A 138 9.30 -11.18 2.63
C ASP A 138 9.85 -12.19 1.63
N PHE A 139 9.36 -12.12 0.38
CA PHE A 139 9.75 -13.01 -0.72
C PHE A 139 9.63 -14.53 -0.44
N ASP A 140 8.79 -14.92 0.53
CA ASP A 140 8.55 -16.32 0.89
C ASP A 140 7.06 -16.69 0.74
N ALA A 141 6.71 -17.23 -0.44
CA ALA A 141 5.33 -17.64 -0.73
C ALA A 141 4.85 -18.81 0.14
N PHE A 142 5.77 -19.63 0.67
CA PHE A 142 5.43 -20.75 1.53
C PHE A 142 5.06 -20.27 2.94
N ASP A 143 5.86 -19.37 3.52
CA ASP A 143 5.53 -18.72 4.78
C ASP A 143 4.21 -17.97 4.69
N LEU A 144 4.02 -17.16 3.63
CA LEU A 144 2.76 -16.46 3.37
C LEU A 144 1.56 -17.41 3.39
N ARG A 145 1.63 -18.53 2.65
CA ARG A 145 0.56 -19.53 2.61
C ARG A 145 0.24 -20.11 4.00
N LEU A 146 1.26 -20.40 4.82
CA LEU A 146 1.08 -20.94 6.16
C LEU A 146 0.51 -19.91 7.14
N ARG A 147 0.92 -18.65 7.02
CA ARG A 147 0.52 -17.56 7.92
C ARG A 147 -0.88 -17.02 7.61
N LEU A 148 -1.31 -17.04 6.35
CA LEU A 148 -2.58 -16.45 5.89
C LEU A 148 -3.79 -16.76 6.79
N PRO A 149 -4.08 -18.00 7.21
CA PRO A 149 -5.24 -18.27 8.07
C PRO A 149 -5.22 -17.49 9.39
N ALA A 150 -4.06 -17.42 10.06
CA ALA A 150 -3.92 -16.70 11.33
C ALA A 150 -3.99 -15.18 11.12
N VAL A 151 -3.27 -14.69 10.10
CA VAL A 151 -3.23 -13.27 9.71
C VAL A 151 -4.65 -12.75 9.40
N ILE A 152 -5.42 -13.47 8.59
CA ILE A 152 -6.79 -13.09 8.24
C ILE A 152 -7.73 -13.15 9.43
N SER A 153 -7.56 -14.12 10.34
CA SER A 153 -8.34 -14.18 11.58
C SER A 153 -8.13 -12.94 12.46
N LYS A 154 -6.87 -12.48 12.59
CA LYS A 154 -6.56 -11.26 13.34
C LYS A 154 -7.11 -10.02 12.64
N LEU A 155 -6.86 -9.89 11.35
CA LEU A 155 -7.35 -8.79 10.51
C LEU A 155 -8.86 -8.64 10.62
N TYR A 156 -9.62 -9.73 10.45
CA TYR A 156 -11.07 -9.73 10.56
C TYR A 156 -11.56 -9.22 11.91
N LYS A 157 -10.95 -9.69 13.02
CA LYS A 157 -11.33 -9.26 14.37
C LYS A 157 -11.11 -7.77 14.56
N LEU A 158 -9.95 -7.25 14.15
CA LEU A 158 -9.62 -5.84 14.29
C LEU A 158 -10.49 -4.95 13.39
N ALA A 159 -10.57 -5.27 12.10
CA ALA A 159 -11.38 -4.52 11.15
C ALA A 159 -12.87 -4.47 11.58
N SER A 160 -13.41 -5.59 12.06
CA SER A 160 -14.80 -5.67 12.53
C SER A 160 -15.02 -4.89 13.83
N HIS A 161 -14.04 -4.89 14.73
CA HIS A 161 -14.12 -4.17 16.01
C HIS A 161 -14.00 -2.65 15.82
N ASN A 162 -13.01 -2.22 15.03
CA ASN A 162 -12.68 -0.80 14.86
C ASN A 162 -13.60 -0.11 13.85
N GLY A 163 -14.08 -0.85 12.85
CA GLY A 163 -14.76 -0.29 11.67
C GLY A 163 -13.85 0.69 10.93
N GLY A 164 -14.45 1.61 10.17
CA GLY A 164 -13.69 2.59 9.38
C GLY A 164 -12.85 1.94 8.29
N VAL A 165 -11.79 2.63 7.86
CA VAL A 165 -10.89 2.13 6.81
C VAL A 165 -9.78 1.29 7.43
N THR A 166 -9.45 0.17 6.78
CA THR A 166 -8.31 -0.69 7.16
C THR A 166 -7.17 -0.50 6.17
N TYR A 167 -5.99 -0.18 6.68
CA TYR A 167 -4.75 -0.02 5.93
C TYR A 167 -3.87 -1.25 6.10
N ILE A 168 -3.76 -2.08 5.06
CA ILE A 168 -2.89 -3.26 5.06
C ILE A 168 -1.60 -2.91 4.35
N HIS A 169 -0.45 -3.11 5.01
CA HIS A 169 0.84 -2.86 4.39
C HIS A 169 1.89 -3.92 4.69
N CYS A 170 2.89 -3.95 3.80
CA CYS A 170 4.17 -4.58 4.03
C CYS A 170 5.26 -3.52 3.81
N THR A 171 6.40 -3.88 3.21
CA THR A 171 7.42 -2.90 2.83
C THR A 171 6.94 -2.05 1.65
N ALA A 172 6.70 -2.67 0.49
CA ALA A 172 6.32 -1.94 -0.73
C ALA A 172 4.83 -1.94 -1.06
N GLY A 173 4.02 -2.80 -0.41
CA GLY A 173 2.63 -2.97 -0.78
C GLY A 173 2.39 -3.79 -2.06
N LEU A 174 3.41 -4.52 -2.55
CA LEU A 174 3.37 -5.20 -3.86
C LEU A 174 3.38 -6.75 -3.78
N GLY A 175 3.55 -7.33 -2.59
CA GLY A 175 3.60 -8.79 -2.40
C GLY A 175 2.72 -9.29 -1.27
N ARG A 176 3.20 -9.21 -0.02
CA ARG A 176 2.49 -9.70 1.18
C ARG A 176 1.14 -9.01 1.40
N ALA A 177 1.13 -7.68 1.39
CA ALA A 177 -0.10 -6.89 1.61
C ALA A 177 -1.21 -7.16 0.59
N PRO A 178 -0.97 -7.13 -0.74
CA PRO A 178 -2.02 -7.44 -1.71
C PRO A 178 -2.48 -8.89 -1.62
N ALA A 179 -1.62 -9.84 -1.25
CA ALA A 179 -2.04 -11.22 -1.02
C ALA A 179 -2.98 -11.37 0.20
N VAL A 180 -2.68 -10.68 1.30
CA VAL A 180 -3.54 -10.64 2.49
C VAL A 180 -4.87 -9.94 2.18
N ALA A 181 -4.84 -8.82 1.45
CA ALA A 181 -6.06 -8.13 1.01
C ALA A 181 -6.92 -9.02 0.10
N LEU A 182 -6.31 -9.74 -0.85
CA LEU A 182 -7.02 -10.69 -1.72
C LEU A 182 -7.68 -11.80 -0.93
N ALA A 183 -6.96 -12.41 0.01
CA ALA A 183 -7.50 -13.45 0.87
C ALA A 183 -8.64 -12.92 1.76
N TYR A 184 -8.52 -11.70 2.28
CA TYR A 184 -9.58 -11.06 3.06
C TYR A 184 -10.85 -10.83 2.22
N MET A 185 -10.70 -10.26 1.01
CA MET A 185 -11.81 -10.07 0.09
C MET A 185 -12.51 -11.38 -0.26
N PHE A 186 -11.73 -12.44 -0.53
CA PHE A 186 -12.26 -13.74 -0.91
C PHE A 186 -12.93 -14.47 0.26
N TRP A 187 -12.26 -14.58 1.41
CA TRP A 187 -12.72 -15.41 2.52
C TRP A 187 -13.76 -14.73 3.40
N ILE A 188 -13.67 -13.40 3.57
CA ILE A 188 -14.47 -12.65 4.52
C ILE A 188 -15.54 -11.83 3.80
N LEU A 189 -15.15 -11.06 2.78
CA LEU A 189 -16.08 -10.16 2.09
C LEU A 189 -16.91 -10.84 0.99
N GLY A 190 -16.56 -12.09 0.62
CA GLY A 190 -17.33 -12.92 -0.30
C GLY A 190 -17.16 -12.58 -1.78
N TYR A 191 -16.11 -11.86 -2.15
CA TYR A 191 -15.75 -11.61 -3.55
C TYR A 191 -15.38 -12.91 -4.25
N ASN A 192 -15.57 -13.01 -5.56
CA ASN A 192 -14.87 -14.06 -6.30
C ASN A 192 -13.35 -13.77 -6.32
N LEU A 193 -12.52 -14.80 -6.30
CA LEU A 193 -11.06 -14.64 -6.33
C LEU A 193 -10.59 -13.82 -7.55
N ASN A 194 -11.16 -14.04 -8.73
CA ASN A 194 -10.79 -13.29 -9.94
C ASN A 194 -11.24 -11.83 -9.88
N GLU A 195 -12.41 -11.56 -9.32
CA GLU A 195 -12.92 -10.20 -9.13
C GLU A 195 -12.02 -9.42 -8.17
N GLY A 196 -11.68 -10.01 -7.01
CA GLY A 196 -10.75 -9.42 -6.06
C GLY A 196 -9.36 -9.18 -6.66
N HIS A 197 -8.87 -10.14 -7.46
CA HIS A 197 -7.60 -9.99 -8.14
C HIS A 197 -7.61 -8.84 -9.15
N GLN A 198 -8.68 -8.66 -9.92
CA GLN A 198 -8.83 -7.54 -10.86
C GLN A 198 -8.81 -6.18 -10.15
N LEU A 199 -9.44 -6.06 -8.97
CA LEU A 199 -9.39 -4.84 -8.17
C LEU A 199 -7.96 -4.50 -7.72
N LEU A 200 -7.16 -5.51 -7.37
CA LEU A 200 -5.77 -5.33 -6.98
C LEU A 200 -4.83 -5.03 -8.15
N GLN A 201 -5.13 -5.48 -9.37
CA GLN A 201 -4.30 -5.19 -10.53
C GLN A 201 -4.21 -3.70 -10.87
N VAL A 202 -5.22 -2.91 -10.50
CA VAL A 202 -5.18 -1.44 -10.62
C VAL A 202 -4.09 -0.82 -9.74
N VAL A 203 -3.68 -1.51 -8.67
CA VAL A 203 -2.64 -1.08 -7.73
C VAL A 203 -1.25 -1.58 -8.13
N LEU A 204 -1.16 -2.70 -8.83
CA LEU A 204 0.11 -3.31 -9.23
C LEU A 204 0.60 -2.90 -10.64
N GLY A 205 -0.25 -2.22 -11.43
CA GLY A 205 0.02 -1.87 -12.83
C GLY A 205 0.02 -0.37 -13.15
N GLY A 206 0.05 0.49 -12.12
CA GLY A 206 0.07 1.95 -12.24
C GLY A 206 1.47 2.54 -12.07
#